data_AF-A0AAN0JXP8-F1
#
_entry.id   AF-A0AAN0JXP8-F1
#
_cell.length_a   1.000
_cell.length_b   1.000
_cell.length_c   1.000
_cell.angle_alpha   90.00
_cell.angle_beta   90.00
_cell.angle_gamma   90.00
#
_symmetry.space_group_name_H-M   'P 1'
#
loop_
_entity.id
_entity.type
_entity.pdbx_description
1 polymer ?
#
loop_
_entity_poly.entity_id
_entity_poly.type
_entity_poly.pdbx_seq_one_letter_code
_entity_poly.pdbx_strand_id
1 'polypeptide(L)'
;MPSAAKQVLSLAHFVILLLSLGAASTSLGLIQANTNNGMLCFFFLTYSQVIADDAGPTFNMPTCKLSIASAAIATTCLALLTAIELISVLYQTNIKTLVAKILQIGFFAVSILFLFITTVVVAAGWSQTCATFKNMTTTQPSTDFSFQCTGKLQAYIIEPNGAEFIAAAVCAGVGAVLTFGALGFFIVKQMRSDDDEYGTLISKN
;
A
#
# COMPACT_ATOMS: atom_id res chain seq x y z
N MET A 1 21.12 31.80 1.41
CA MET A 1 21.07 30.48 2.09
C MET A 1 19.60 30.11 2.27
N PRO A 2 19.15 28.91 1.87
CA PRO A 2 17.82 28.46 2.28
C PRO A 2 17.75 28.47 3.81
N SER A 3 16.66 28.97 4.38
CA SER A 3 16.52 28.99 5.84
C SER A 3 16.52 27.55 6.38
N ALA A 4 17.12 27.33 7.56
CA ALA A 4 17.16 26.01 8.20
C ALA A 4 15.76 25.35 8.28
N ALA A 5 14.71 26.15 8.42
CA ALA A 5 13.32 25.70 8.42
C ALA A 5 12.89 25.04 7.08
N LYS A 6 13.31 25.57 5.92
CA LYS A 6 12.97 24.99 4.60
C LYS A 6 13.64 23.63 4.39
N GLN A 7 14.87 23.46 4.90
CA GLN A 7 15.60 22.20 4.82
C GLN A 7 15.00 21.13 5.73
N VAL A 8 14.66 21.47 6.98
CA VAL A 8 13.97 20.57 7.92
C VAL A 8 12.62 20.11 7.36
N LEU A 9 11.88 21.03 6.73
CA LEU A 9 10.59 20.73 6.11
C LEU A 9 10.74 19.73 4.94
N SER A 10 11.73 19.91 4.06
CA SER A 10 11.98 18.98 2.96
C SER A 10 12.42 17.60 3.45
N LEU A 11 13.26 17.55 4.50
CA LEU A 11 13.68 16.31 5.11
C LEU A 11 12.50 15.55 5.73
N ALA A 12 11.61 16.24 6.44
CA ALA A 12 10.42 15.63 7.01
C ALA A 12 9.51 15.03 5.93
N HIS A 13 9.27 15.74 4.82
CA HIS A 13 8.50 15.22 3.70
C HIS A 13 9.14 13.95 3.10
N PHE A 14 10.45 13.98 2.89
CA PHE A 14 11.22 12.85 2.38
C PHE A 14 11.11 11.62 3.30
N VAL A 15 11.22 11.81 4.63
CA VAL A 15 11.07 10.71 5.60
C VAL A 15 9.67 10.11 5.55
N ILE A 16 8.62 10.91 5.43
CA ILE A 16 7.23 10.40 5.32
C ILE A 16 7.06 9.56 4.04
N LEU A 17 7.63 10.03 2.92
CA LEU A 17 7.62 9.28 1.65
C LEU A 17 8.35 7.95 1.75
N LEU A 18 9.52 7.92 2.40
CA LEU A 18 10.27 6.68 2.65
C LEU A 18 9.48 5.68 3.50
N LEU A 19 8.84 6.16 4.58
CA LEU A 19 8.03 5.30 5.44
C LEU A 19 6.82 4.74 4.70
N SER A 20 6.17 5.57 3.87
CA SER A 20 5.07 5.12 3.01
C SER A 20 5.53 4.08 1.99
N LEU A 21 6.65 4.31 1.32
CA LEU A 21 7.24 3.38 0.36
C LEU A 21 7.59 2.05 1.01
N GLY A 22 8.18 2.09 2.21
CA GLY A 22 8.48 0.90 2.99
C GLY A 22 7.23 0.09 3.31
N ALA A 23 6.17 0.75 3.81
CA ALA A 23 4.90 0.10 4.15
C ALA A 23 4.18 -0.48 2.90
N ALA A 24 4.19 0.23 1.78
CA ALA A 24 3.65 -0.27 0.52
C ALA A 24 4.42 -1.50 0.00
N SER A 25 5.76 -1.46 0.09
CA SER A 25 6.64 -2.55 -0.36
C SER A 25 6.48 -3.80 0.50
N THR A 26 6.38 -3.66 1.83
CA THR A 26 6.14 -4.80 2.73
C THR A 26 4.77 -5.42 2.46
N SER A 27 3.73 -4.61 2.26
CA SER A 27 2.41 -5.10 1.86
C SER A 27 2.48 -5.89 0.55
N LEU A 28 3.15 -5.38 -0.48
CA LEU A 28 3.30 -6.06 -1.76
C LEU A 28 3.99 -7.42 -1.59
N GLY A 29 5.11 -7.45 -0.87
CA GLY A 29 5.89 -8.67 -0.64
C GLY A 29 5.10 -9.73 0.11
N LEU A 30 4.37 -9.35 1.17
CA LEU A 30 3.52 -10.25 1.93
C LEU A 30 2.39 -10.84 1.06
N ILE A 31 1.72 -10.01 0.25
CA ILE A 31 0.66 -10.48 -0.67
C ILE A 31 1.26 -11.46 -1.68
N GLN A 32 2.39 -11.11 -2.32
CA GLN A 32 3.03 -11.96 -3.31
C GLN A 32 3.47 -13.31 -2.75
N ALA A 33 4.06 -13.32 -1.55
CA ALA A 33 4.48 -14.56 -0.87
C ALA A 33 3.28 -15.47 -0.57
N ASN A 34 2.19 -14.92 -0.03
CA ASN A 34 1.02 -15.69 0.38
C ASN A 34 0.09 -16.10 -0.78
N THR A 35 0.29 -15.54 -1.97
CA THR A 35 -0.51 -15.85 -3.17
C THR A 35 0.32 -16.52 -4.26
N ASN A 36 1.58 -16.86 -3.99
CA ASN A 36 2.53 -17.35 -4.97
C ASN A 36 2.52 -16.49 -6.26
N ASN A 37 2.76 -15.18 -6.09
CA ASN A 37 2.68 -14.18 -7.16
C ASN A 37 1.34 -14.15 -7.91
N GLY A 38 0.25 -14.44 -7.20
CA GLY A 38 -1.09 -14.49 -7.77
C GLY A 38 -1.35 -15.74 -8.63
N MET A 39 -0.57 -16.80 -8.47
CA MET A 39 -0.90 -18.14 -9.01
C MET A 39 -1.92 -18.86 -8.13
N LEU A 40 -1.95 -18.55 -6.83
CA LEU A 40 -2.95 -19.06 -5.89
C LEU A 40 -3.64 -17.88 -5.21
N CYS A 41 -4.93 -18.03 -4.90
CA CYS A 41 -5.71 -17.01 -4.23
C CYS A 41 -6.58 -17.61 -3.13
N PHE A 42 -6.38 -17.08 -1.93
CA PHE A 42 -7.10 -17.48 -0.72
C PHE A 42 -8.07 -16.39 -0.27
N PHE A 43 -8.43 -15.47 -1.15
CA PHE A 43 -9.40 -14.41 -0.86
C PHE A 43 -10.79 -14.80 -1.32
N PHE A 44 -11.81 -14.40 -0.57
CA PHE A 44 -13.22 -14.59 -0.89
C PHE A 44 -13.62 -16.06 -1.11
N LEU A 45 -12.98 -17.01 -0.40
CA LEU A 45 -13.34 -18.43 -0.50
C LEU A 45 -14.68 -18.69 0.19
N THR A 46 -15.52 -19.50 -0.44
CA THR A 46 -16.84 -19.90 0.07
C THR A 46 -16.90 -21.40 0.38
N TYR A 47 -17.90 -21.82 1.14
CA TYR A 47 -18.03 -23.20 1.60
C TYR A 47 -18.07 -24.23 0.47
N SER A 48 -18.87 -23.95 -0.57
CA SER A 48 -18.98 -24.82 -1.75
C SER A 48 -17.67 -24.95 -2.52
N GLN A 49 -16.87 -23.90 -2.58
CA GLN A 49 -15.58 -23.89 -3.29
C GLN A 49 -14.50 -24.71 -2.59
N VAL A 50 -14.52 -24.74 -1.26
CA VAL A 50 -13.53 -25.52 -0.47
C VAL A 50 -13.84 -27.02 -0.48
N ILE A 51 -15.11 -27.41 -0.57
CA ILE A 51 -15.53 -28.82 -0.48
C ILE A 51 -15.65 -29.50 -1.85
N ALA A 52 -15.70 -28.71 -2.93
CA ALA A 52 -15.82 -29.26 -4.28
C ALA A 52 -14.60 -30.06 -4.76
N ASP A 53 -13.46 -30.04 -4.03
CA ASP A 53 -12.20 -30.80 -4.25
C ASP A 53 -11.54 -30.74 -5.65
N ASP A 54 -12.23 -30.20 -6.68
CA ASP A 54 -11.80 -30.18 -8.09
C ASP A 54 -11.06 -28.91 -8.51
N ALA A 55 -10.87 -27.94 -7.62
CA ALA A 55 -9.88 -26.91 -7.87
C ALA A 55 -9.16 -26.56 -6.56
N GLY A 56 -7.83 -26.62 -6.60
CA GLY A 56 -7.00 -25.93 -5.63
C GLY A 56 -7.34 -24.43 -5.56
N PRO A 57 -6.63 -23.64 -4.75
CA PRO A 57 -6.97 -22.23 -4.48
C PRO A 57 -6.76 -21.31 -5.71
N THR A 58 -7.54 -21.49 -6.78
CA THR A 58 -7.41 -20.79 -8.07
C THR A 58 -8.70 -20.05 -8.46
N PHE A 59 -9.81 -20.28 -7.75
CA PHE A 59 -11.14 -19.70 -8.06
C PHE A 59 -11.14 -18.16 -8.16
N ASN A 60 -10.33 -17.47 -7.35
CA ASN A 60 -10.26 -16.01 -7.30
C ASN A 60 -8.91 -15.45 -7.76
N MET A 61 -8.21 -16.16 -8.64
CA MET A 61 -6.91 -15.73 -9.17
C MET A 61 -6.90 -14.28 -9.72
N PRO A 62 -7.93 -13.80 -10.46
CA PRO A 62 -8.00 -12.41 -10.90
C PRO A 62 -7.94 -11.39 -9.76
N THR A 63 -8.58 -11.70 -8.62
CA THR A 63 -8.64 -10.82 -7.44
C THR A 63 -7.26 -10.68 -6.78
N CYS A 64 -6.51 -11.78 -6.64
CA CYS A 64 -5.15 -11.71 -6.12
C CYS A 64 -4.22 -10.98 -7.09
N LYS A 65 -4.34 -11.20 -8.41
CA LYS A 65 -3.58 -10.45 -9.41
C LYS A 65 -3.89 -8.95 -9.36
N LEU A 66 -5.15 -8.58 -9.18
CA LEU A 66 -5.57 -7.19 -9.01
C LEU A 66 -4.93 -6.58 -7.76
N SER A 67 -4.96 -7.29 -6.63
CA SER A 67 -4.34 -6.84 -5.37
C SER A 67 -2.82 -6.66 -5.48
N ILE A 68 -2.12 -7.54 -6.19
CA ILE A 68 -0.68 -7.42 -6.43
C ILE A 68 -0.41 -6.24 -7.36
N ALA A 69 -1.18 -6.12 -8.45
CA ALA A 69 -1.03 -5.04 -9.41
C ALA A 69 -1.26 -3.68 -8.74
N SER A 70 -2.28 -3.54 -7.90
CA SER A 70 -2.54 -2.30 -7.16
C SER A 70 -1.39 -1.97 -6.21
N ALA A 71 -0.94 -2.92 -5.41
CA ALA A 71 0.19 -2.71 -4.50
C ALA A 71 1.48 -2.34 -5.24
N ALA A 72 1.73 -2.96 -6.41
CA ALA A 72 2.90 -2.68 -7.24
C ALA A 72 2.84 -1.29 -7.89
N ILE A 73 1.69 -0.88 -8.42
CA ILE A 73 1.50 0.46 -8.99
C ILE A 73 1.72 1.52 -7.91
N ALA A 74 1.10 1.36 -6.74
CA ALA A 74 1.29 2.28 -5.62
C ALA A 74 2.76 2.38 -5.19
N THR A 75 3.43 1.24 -5.04
CA THR A 75 4.86 1.19 -4.68
C THR A 75 5.72 1.91 -5.70
N THR A 76 5.43 1.73 -7.00
CA THR A 76 6.16 2.39 -8.09
C THR A 76 5.96 3.91 -8.06
N CYS A 77 4.72 4.38 -7.89
CA CYS A 77 4.42 5.81 -7.77
C CYS A 77 5.11 6.43 -6.54
N LEU A 78 5.10 5.74 -5.40
CA LEU A 78 5.81 6.17 -4.20
C LEU A 78 7.33 6.19 -4.38
N ALA A 79 7.89 5.22 -5.10
CA ALA A 79 9.32 5.19 -5.41
C ALA A 79 9.72 6.39 -6.26
N LEU A 80 8.91 6.73 -7.28
CA LEU A 80 9.13 7.92 -8.10
C LEU A 80 9.03 9.22 -7.30
N LEU A 81 8.02 9.35 -6.44
CA LEU A 81 7.88 10.50 -5.54
C LEU A 81 9.09 10.63 -4.60
N THR A 82 9.51 9.51 -4.02
CA THR A 82 10.67 9.45 -3.11
C THR A 82 11.96 9.85 -3.83
N ALA A 83 12.15 9.39 -5.08
CA ALA A 83 13.31 9.76 -5.89
C ALA A 83 13.33 11.25 -6.23
N ILE A 84 12.17 11.83 -6.59
CA ILE A 84 12.06 13.27 -6.87
C ILE A 84 12.41 14.09 -5.62
N GLU A 85 11.86 13.73 -4.45
CA GLU A 85 12.15 14.46 -3.21
C GLU A 85 13.60 14.23 -2.75
N LEU A 86 14.18 13.05 -2.98
CA LEU A 86 15.59 12.77 -2.70
C LEU A 86 16.52 13.71 -3.50
N ILE A 87 16.26 13.89 -4.80
CA ILE A 87 17.02 14.81 -5.65
C ILE A 87 16.90 16.25 -5.12
N SER A 88 15.69 16.67 -4.76
CA SER A 88 15.42 17.98 -4.17
C SER A 88 16.22 18.22 -2.88
N VAL A 89 16.27 17.21 -1.98
CA VAL A 89 17.04 17.27 -0.73
C VAL A 89 18.55 17.28 -0.97
N LEU A 90 19.06 16.44 -1.88
CA LEU A 90 20.49 16.29 -2.15
C LEU A 90 21.08 17.51 -2.86
N TYR A 91 20.41 18.02 -3.89
CA TYR A 91 20.94 19.10 -4.73
C TYR A 91 20.51 20.49 -4.29
N GLN A 92 19.70 20.60 -3.22
CA GLN A 92 19.10 21.86 -2.74
C GLN A 92 18.40 22.66 -3.86
N THR A 93 17.98 21.98 -4.92
CA THR A 93 17.36 22.60 -6.09
C THR A 93 15.85 22.63 -5.88
N ASN A 94 15.27 23.83 -5.88
CA ASN A 94 13.84 23.96 -6.09
C ASN A 94 13.57 23.61 -7.56
N ILE A 95 13.08 22.40 -7.81
CA ILE A 95 12.58 21.99 -9.13
C ILE A 95 11.30 22.80 -9.40
N LYS A 96 11.46 24.06 -9.81
CA LYS A 96 10.37 25.02 -10.09
C LYS A 96 9.71 24.77 -11.45
N THR A 97 9.45 23.52 -11.81
CA THR A 97 8.71 23.21 -13.04
C THR A 97 7.27 22.90 -12.67
N LEU A 98 6.32 23.71 -13.18
CA LEU A 98 4.88 23.51 -13.01
C LEU A 98 4.47 22.06 -13.36
N VAL A 99 5.10 21.50 -14.40
CA VAL A 99 4.92 20.10 -14.83
C VAL A 99 5.28 19.11 -13.72
N ALA A 100 6.38 19.31 -12.99
CA ALA A 100 6.79 18.42 -11.90
C ALA A 100 5.80 18.46 -10.72
N LYS A 101 5.29 19.66 -10.39
CA LYS A 101 4.25 19.86 -9.36
C LYS A 101 2.97 19.11 -9.70
N ILE A 102 2.47 19.23 -10.94
CA ILE A 102 1.25 18.55 -11.41
C ILE A 102 1.44 17.02 -11.38
N LEU A 103 2.62 16.56 -11.82
CA LEU A 103 2.94 15.14 -11.92
C LEU A 103 3.05 14.50 -10.52
N GLN A 104 3.62 15.20 -9.53
CA GLN A 104 3.65 14.76 -8.14
C GLN A 104 2.24 14.58 -7.55
N ILE A 105 1.33 15.54 -7.76
CA ILE A 105 -0.07 15.42 -7.29
C ILE A 105 -0.72 14.19 -7.93
N GLY A 106 -0.50 13.96 -9.23
CA GLY A 106 -0.96 12.77 -9.93
C GLY A 106 -0.46 11.48 -9.29
N PHE A 107 0.84 11.37 -9.02
CA PHE A 107 1.41 10.19 -8.34
C PHE A 107 0.88 9.99 -6.94
N PHE A 108 0.63 11.05 -6.15
CA PHE A 108 0.01 10.92 -4.84
C PHE A 108 -1.41 10.35 -4.96
N ALA A 109 -2.23 10.91 -5.84
CA ALA A 109 -3.61 10.45 -6.04
C ALA A 109 -3.67 8.98 -6.47
N VAL A 110 -2.81 8.59 -7.43
CA VAL A 110 -2.68 7.20 -7.89
C VAL A 110 -2.25 6.29 -6.75
N SER A 111 -1.20 6.64 -6.01
CA SER A 111 -0.69 5.83 -4.89
C SER A 111 -1.77 5.60 -3.83
N ILE A 112 -2.46 6.67 -3.42
CA ILE A 112 -3.53 6.61 -2.42
C ILE A 112 -4.65 5.66 -2.86
N LEU A 113 -5.13 5.83 -4.10
CA LEU A 113 -6.22 5.02 -4.64
C LEU A 113 -5.86 3.53 -4.64
N PHE A 114 -4.67 3.19 -5.15
CA PHE A 114 -4.26 1.80 -5.27
C PHE A 114 -3.88 1.15 -3.92
N LEU A 115 -3.35 1.91 -2.96
CA LEU A 115 -3.15 1.40 -1.59
C LEU A 115 -4.48 1.14 -0.89
N PHE A 116 -5.49 2.00 -1.11
CA PHE A 116 -6.82 1.79 -0.57
C PHE A 116 -7.46 0.53 -1.16
N ILE A 117 -7.41 0.35 -2.49
CA ILE A 117 -7.89 -0.86 -3.16
C ILE A 117 -7.19 -2.10 -2.57
N THR A 118 -5.87 -2.07 -2.45
CA THR A 118 -5.09 -3.18 -1.87
C THR A 118 -5.57 -3.51 -0.45
N THR A 119 -5.71 -2.50 0.39
CA THR A 119 -6.16 -2.64 1.79
C THR A 119 -7.53 -3.32 1.85
N VAL A 120 -8.49 -2.82 1.08
CA VAL A 120 -9.87 -3.34 1.06
C VAL A 120 -9.91 -4.77 0.53
N VAL A 121 -9.25 -5.05 -0.60
CA VAL A 121 -9.27 -6.37 -1.22
C VAL A 121 -8.66 -7.42 -0.30
N VAL A 122 -7.51 -7.13 0.32
CA VAL A 122 -6.85 -8.07 1.22
C VAL A 122 -7.65 -8.27 2.50
N ALA A 123 -8.14 -7.18 3.13
CA ALA A 123 -8.90 -7.27 4.37
C ALA A 123 -10.26 -7.96 4.19
N ALA A 124 -11.05 -7.52 3.21
CA ALA A 124 -12.35 -8.13 2.91
C ALA A 124 -12.19 -9.56 2.41
N GLY A 125 -11.22 -9.79 1.52
CA GLY A 125 -10.93 -11.11 0.96
C GLY A 125 -10.54 -12.12 2.02
N TRP A 126 -9.61 -11.76 2.92
CA TRP A 126 -9.18 -12.65 4.01
C TRP A 126 -10.27 -12.85 5.06
N SER A 127 -11.00 -11.79 5.45
CA SER A 127 -12.06 -11.91 6.47
C SER A 127 -13.18 -12.87 6.05
N GLN A 128 -13.59 -12.82 4.78
CA GLN A 128 -14.57 -13.78 4.26
C GLN A 128 -14.03 -15.21 4.26
N THR A 129 -12.80 -15.43 3.76
CA THR A 129 -12.17 -16.75 3.78
C THR A 129 -12.06 -17.30 5.22
N CYS A 130 -11.63 -16.46 6.16
CA CYS A 130 -11.55 -16.80 7.58
C CYS A 130 -12.91 -17.23 8.14
N ALA A 131 -13.99 -16.50 7.84
CA ALA A 131 -15.34 -16.85 8.30
C ALA A 131 -15.79 -18.21 7.73
N THR A 132 -15.51 -18.48 6.45
CA THR A 132 -15.81 -19.75 5.78
C THR A 132 -15.15 -20.92 6.49
N PHE A 133 -13.84 -20.86 6.73
CA PHE A 133 -13.11 -21.94 7.40
C PHE A 133 -13.53 -22.10 8.88
N LYS A 134 -13.78 -21.00 9.60
CA LYS A 134 -14.30 -21.06 10.97
C LYS A 134 -15.64 -21.81 11.05
N ASN A 135 -16.52 -21.59 10.07
CA ASN A 135 -17.81 -22.28 10.00
C ASN A 135 -17.64 -23.78 9.73
N MET A 136 -16.68 -24.16 8.87
CA MET A 136 -16.36 -25.57 8.62
C MET A 136 -15.87 -26.28 9.88
N THR A 137 -14.91 -25.71 10.61
CA THR A 137 -14.42 -26.29 11.87
C THR A 137 -15.53 -26.47 12.90
N THR A 138 -16.55 -25.60 12.87
CA THR A 138 -17.71 -25.70 13.78
C THR A 138 -18.70 -26.78 13.32
N THR A 139 -18.90 -26.95 12.02
CA THR A 139 -19.94 -27.83 11.44
C THR A 139 -19.46 -29.26 11.21
N GLN A 140 -18.17 -29.44 10.96
CA GLN A 140 -17.49 -30.73 10.82
C GLN A 140 -16.22 -30.73 11.67
N PRO A 141 -16.35 -30.95 13.00
CA PRO A 141 -15.20 -31.06 13.89
C PRO A 141 -14.51 -32.41 13.65
N SER A 142 -13.83 -32.58 12.52
CA SER A 142 -12.82 -33.61 12.40
C SER A 142 -11.70 -33.26 13.39
N THR A 143 -11.26 -34.24 14.19
CA THR A 143 -10.26 -34.04 15.26
C THR A 143 -8.89 -33.57 14.74
N ASP A 144 -8.68 -33.59 13.42
CA ASP A 144 -7.42 -33.24 12.74
C ASP A 144 -7.42 -31.84 12.10
N PHE A 145 -8.51 -31.07 12.13
CA PHE A 145 -8.59 -29.78 11.42
C PHE A 145 -8.88 -28.58 12.35
N SER A 146 -7.85 -28.12 13.07
CA SER A 146 -7.91 -26.84 13.80
C SER A 146 -7.49 -25.68 12.90
N PHE A 147 -8.44 -24.88 12.41
CA PHE A 147 -8.15 -23.68 11.63
C PHE A 147 -8.02 -22.43 12.52
N GLN A 148 -6.97 -21.65 12.31
CA GLN A 148 -6.81 -20.32 12.92
C GLN A 148 -6.65 -19.26 11.84
N CYS A 149 -7.47 -18.21 11.88
CA CYS A 149 -7.41 -17.11 10.90
C CYS A 149 -6.14 -16.27 10.96
N THR A 150 -5.35 -16.40 12.02
CA THR A 150 -4.04 -15.75 12.19
C THR A 150 -2.89 -16.74 12.04
N GLY A 151 -3.20 -18.02 11.81
CA GLY A 151 -2.22 -19.09 11.69
C GLY A 151 -1.93 -19.45 10.24
N LYS A 152 -1.08 -20.46 10.09
CA LYS A 152 -0.89 -21.14 8.82
C LYS A 152 -2.12 -21.98 8.50
N LEU A 153 -2.59 -21.89 7.26
CA LEU A 153 -3.55 -22.84 6.74
C LEU A 153 -2.79 -24.11 6.34
N GLN A 154 -2.97 -25.20 7.09
CA GLN A 154 -2.41 -26.53 6.77
C GLN A 154 -3.23 -27.20 5.64
N ALA A 155 -3.28 -26.57 4.47
CA ALA A 155 -3.80 -27.16 3.25
C ALA A 155 -2.68 -27.21 2.21
N TYR A 156 -2.63 -28.31 1.47
CA TYR A 156 -1.54 -28.81 0.63
C TYR A 156 -0.79 -27.75 -0.24
N ILE A 157 0.54 -27.95 -0.33
CA ILE A 157 1.57 -27.35 -1.22
C ILE A 157 2.02 -25.91 -0.95
N ILE A 158 1.14 -24.97 -0.56
CA ILE A 158 1.56 -23.59 -0.17
C ILE A 158 0.69 -23.14 0.99
N GLU A 159 1.30 -22.94 2.16
CA GLU A 159 0.61 -22.54 3.39
C GLU A 159 0.46 -21.00 3.42
N PRO A 160 -0.68 -20.40 3.06
CA PRO A 160 -0.90 -19.00 3.35
C PRO A 160 -0.96 -18.82 4.87
N ASN A 161 -0.34 -17.74 5.33
CA ASN A 161 -0.36 -17.33 6.71
C ASN A 161 -1.35 -16.16 6.87
N GLY A 162 -2.41 -16.39 7.63
CA GLY A 162 -3.43 -15.36 7.86
C GLY A 162 -2.88 -14.11 8.54
N ALA A 163 -1.88 -14.25 9.42
CA ALA A 163 -1.22 -13.10 10.02
C ALA A 163 -0.49 -12.24 8.98
N GLU A 164 0.04 -12.83 7.92
CA GLU A 164 0.74 -12.11 6.87
C GLU A 164 -0.23 -11.35 5.95
N PHE A 165 -1.42 -11.89 5.68
CA PHE A 165 -2.47 -11.14 4.99
C PHE A 165 -2.98 -9.95 5.82
N ILE A 166 -3.16 -10.15 7.13
CA ILE A 166 -3.54 -9.07 8.05
C ILE A 166 -2.44 -8.01 8.08
N ALA A 167 -1.18 -8.42 8.24
CA ALA A 167 -0.03 -7.51 8.22
C ALA A 167 0.07 -6.76 6.89
N ALA A 168 -0.17 -7.43 5.76
CA ALA A 168 -0.19 -6.77 4.45
C ALA A 168 -1.25 -5.68 4.37
N ALA A 169 -2.49 -5.97 4.77
CA ALA A 169 -3.57 -4.99 4.78
C ALA A 169 -3.24 -3.80 5.71
N VAL A 170 -2.68 -4.06 6.89
CA VAL A 170 -2.26 -3.01 7.83
C VAL A 170 -1.15 -2.15 7.23
N CYS A 171 -0.13 -2.76 6.63
CA CYS A 171 0.96 -2.04 5.98
C CYS A 171 0.47 -1.19 4.81
N ALA A 172 -0.43 -1.71 3.96
CA ALA A 172 -1.05 -0.92 2.89
C ALA A 172 -1.86 0.26 3.45
N GLY A 173 -2.64 0.03 4.51
CA GLY A 173 -3.44 1.07 5.16
C GLY A 173 -2.58 2.17 5.79
N VAL A 174 -1.52 1.79 6.51
CA VAL A 174 -0.55 2.75 7.08
C VAL A 174 0.15 3.52 5.97
N GLY A 175 0.57 2.85 4.90
CA GLY A 175 1.12 3.49 3.71
C GLY A 175 0.17 4.52 3.12
N ALA A 176 -1.13 4.20 3.01
CA ALA A 176 -2.14 5.12 2.51
C ALA A 176 -2.25 6.38 3.39
N VAL A 177 -2.34 6.21 4.72
CA VAL A 177 -2.42 7.34 5.67
C VAL A 177 -1.17 8.22 5.61
N LEU A 178 0.02 7.62 5.56
CA LEU A 178 1.27 8.36 5.42
C LEU A 178 1.34 9.11 4.09
N THR A 179 0.86 8.50 3.01
CA THR A 179 0.79 9.15 1.69
C THR A 179 -0.17 10.34 1.68
N PHE A 180 -1.33 10.22 2.35
CA PHE A 180 -2.23 11.36 2.57
C PHE A 180 -1.56 12.49 3.35
N GLY A 181 -0.86 12.15 4.43
CA GLY A 181 -0.10 13.12 5.22
C GLY A 181 0.99 13.81 4.40
N ALA A 182 1.73 13.05 3.59
CA ALA A 182 2.73 13.57 2.66
C ALA A 182 2.09 14.53 1.65
N LEU A 183 0.96 14.16 1.03
CA LEU A 183 0.24 15.04 0.11
C LEU A 183 -0.17 16.36 0.79
N GLY A 184 -0.78 16.29 1.98
CA GLY A 184 -1.17 17.49 2.73
C GLY A 184 0.03 18.40 3.01
N PHE A 185 1.15 17.80 3.44
CA PHE A 185 2.39 18.51 3.67
C PHE A 185 2.95 19.15 2.39
N PHE A 186 2.91 18.43 1.27
CA PHE A 186 3.32 18.94 -0.04
C PHE A 186 2.51 20.16 -0.47
N ILE A 187 1.18 20.11 -0.32
CA ILE A 187 0.28 21.21 -0.65
C ILE A 187 0.60 22.44 0.22
N VAL A 188 0.75 22.27 1.55
CA VAL A 188 1.11 23.37 2.46
C VAL A 188 2.46 23.99 2.08
N LYS A 189 3.46 23.16 1.78
CA LYS A 189 4.78 23.61 1.31
C LYS A 189 4.66 24.41 0.01
N GLN A 190 3.78 24.00 -0.90
CA GLN A 190 3.56 24.67 -2.17
C GLN A 190 2.90 26.05 -2.00
N MET A 191 1.82 26.14 -1.22
CA MET A 191 1.15 27.41 -0.93
C MET A 191 2.11 28.44 -0.34
N ARG A 192 2.91 28.04 0.65
CA ARG A 192 3.88 28.93 1.31
C ARG A 192 5.01 29.38 0.38
N SER A 193 5.38 28.57 -0.62
CA SER A 193 6.39 28.94 -1.59
C SER A 193 5.90 29.99 -2.59
N ASP A 194 4.62 29.97 -2.94
CA ASP A 194 4.04 30.94 -3.88
C ASP A 194 3.86 32.31 -3.19
N ASP A 195 3.49 32.35 -1.90
CA ASP A 195 3.39 33.59 -1.11
C ASP A 195 4.75 34.30 -0.94
N ASP A 196 5.83 33.55 -0.67
CA ASP A 196 7.19 34.09 -0.55
C ASP A 196 7.64 34.77 -1.87
N GLU A 197 7.20 34.26 -3.03
CA GLU A 197 7.58 34.76 -4.36
C GLU A 197 6.90 36.11 -4.67
N TYR A 198 5.62 36.26 -4.34
CA TYR A 198 4.88 37.51 -4.48
C TYR A 198 5.35 38.61 -3.51
N GLY A 199 5.70 38.27 -2.27
CA GLY A 199 6.23 39.23 -1.29
C GLY A 199 7.56 39.86 -1.71
N THR A 200 8.46 39.09 -2.34
CA THR A 200 9.72 39.62 -2.88
C THR A 200 9.55 40.54 -4.10
N LEU A 201 8.46 40.43 -4.84
CA LEU A 201 8.18 41.32 -5.99
C LEU A 201 7.65 42.68 -5.53
N ILE A 202 6.89 42.74 -4.43
CA ILE A 202 6.34 43.99 -3.89
C ILE A 202 7.42 44.82 -3.17
N SER A 203 8.43 44.16 -2.57
CA SER A 203 9.55 44.85 -1.89
C SER A 203 10.57 45.51 -2.85
N LYS A 204 10.46 45.31 -4.17
CA LYS A 204 11.39 45.84 -5.17
C LYS A 204 10.83 47.02 -6.00
N ASN A 205 9.62 47.46 -5.70
CA ASN A 205 9.01 48.69 -6.24
C ASN A 205 8.86 49.74 -5.13
#